data_AF-A0A8T7FMI5-F1
#
_entry.id   AF-A0A8T7FMI5-F1
#
_cell.length_a   1.000
_cell.length_b   1.000
_cell.length_c   1.000
_cell.angle_alpha   90.00
_cell.angle_beta   90.00
_cell.angle_gamma   90.00
#
_symmetry.space_group_name_H-M   'P 1'
#
loop_
_entity.id
_entity.type
_entity.pdbx_description
1 polymer ?
#
loop_
_entity_poly.entity_id
_entity_poly.type
_entity_poly.pdbx_seq_one_letter_code
_entity_poly.pdbx_strand_id
1 'polypeptide(L)'
;MNDRIGHASCEGGVSTGTHLHFARKYNGEWVTADGPIPFIMDGWRVVAGEKAYEGKLVRDDQEIIADPLSQAWSNIIRDENE
;
A
#
# COMPACT_ATOMS: atom_id res chain seq x y z
N MET A 1 5.36 -15.07 -13.20
CA MET A 1 5.96 -13.94 -12.43
C MET A 1 6.26 -12.86 -13.45
N ASN A 2 5.76 -11.64 -13.26
CA ASN A 2 5.67 -10.57 -14.28
C ASN A 2 4.54 -10.73 -15.33
N ASP A 3 3.55 -11.57 -15.04
CA ASP A 3 2.35 -11.65 -15.89
C ASP A 3 1.51 -10.38 -15.71
N ARG A 4 0.93 -9.87 -16.80
CA ARG A 4 0.07 -8.69 -16.74
C ARG A 4 -1.21 -9.05 -15.98
N ILE A 5 -1.42 -8.39 -14.84
CA ILE A 5 -2.61 -8.58 -14.00
C ILE A 5 -3.72 -7.55 -14.27
N GLY A 6 -3.48 -6.55 -15.14
CA GLY A 6 -4.50 -5.57 -15.50
C GLY A 6 -3.98 -4.36 -16.27
N HIS A 7 -4.87 -3.36 -16.40
CA HIS A 7 -4.62 -2.04 -16.97
C HIS A 7 -5.21 -1.00 -16.01
N ALA A 8 -4.58 0.19 -15.90
CA ALA A 8 -5.08 1.26 -15.05
C ALA A 8 -6.53 1.64 -15.45
N SER A 9 -7.41 1.87 -14.49
CA SER A 9 -8.83 2.13 -14.78
C SER A 9 -9.01 3.45 -15.53
N CYS A 10 -9.91 3.45 -16.53
CA CYS A 10 -10.37 4.65 -17.23
C CYS A 10 -11.71 5.17 -16.67
N GLU A 11 -12.24 4.57 -15.60
CA GLU A 11 -13.55 4.91 -15.03
C GLU A 11 -13.60 6.29 -14.37
N GLY A 12 -12.46 7.00 -14.30
CA GLY A 12 -12.34 8.35 -13.77
C GLY A 12 -11.91 8.39 -12.31
N GLY A 13 -11.94 9.59 -11.71
CA GLY A 13 -11.48 9.86 -10.34
C GLY A 13 -10.55 11.07 -10.28
N VAL A 14 -10.17 11.46 -9.07
CA VAL A 14 -9.17 12.51 -8.83
C VAL A 14 -7.85 11.85 -8.47
N SER A 15 -6.79 12.19 -9.22
CA SER A 15 -5.42 11.77 -8.92
C SER A 15 -4.48 12.96 -9.04
N THR A 16 -3.50 13.04 -8.15
CA THR A 16 -2.40 14.02 -8.22
C THR A 16 -1.22 13.53 -9.04
N GLY A 17 -1.18 12.26 -9.44
CA GLY A 17 -0.07 11.66 -10.16
C GLY A 17 -0.35 10.27 -10.73
N THR A 18 0.70 9.63 -11.27
CA THR A 18 0.64 8.24 -11.76
C THR A 18 0.99 7.29 -10.63
N HIS A 19 0.00 6.61 -10.08
CA HIS A 19 0.17 5.61 -9.03
C HIS A 19 -0.98 4.59 -9.05
N LEU A 20 -0.84 3.52 -8.26
CA LEU A 20 -1.84 2.46 -8.13
C LEU A 20 -2.58 2.58 -6.80
N HIS A 21 -3.91 2.63 -6.86
CA HIS A 21 -4.76 2.33 -5.71
C HIS A 21 -5.21 0.88 -5.78
N PHE A 22 -5.13 0.17 -4.65
CA PHE A 22 -5.68 -1.16 -4.49
C PHE A 22 -6.38 -1.25 -3.14
N ALA A 23 -7.32 -2.16 -3.04
CA ALA A 23 -8.10 -2.39 -1.83
C ALA A 23 -8.52 -3.85 -1.77
N ARG A 24 -8.85 -4.32 -0.57
CA ARG A 24 -9.30 -5.69 -0.35
C ARG A 24 -10.79 -5.70 -0.02
N LYS A 25 -11.50 -6.65 -0.61
CA LYS A 25 -12.87 -7.00 -0.23
C LYS A 25 -12.95 -8.47 0.12
N TYR A 26 -13.77 -8.79 1.11
CA TYR A 26 -14.10 -10.17 1.49
C TYR A 26 -15.61 -10.35 1.42
N ASN A 27 -16.08 -11.27 0.57
CA ASN A 27 -17.52 -11.45 0.29
C ASN A 27 -18.26 -10.15 -0.08
N GLY A 28 -17.60 -9.28 -0.86
CA GLY A 28 -18.16 -8.00 -1.31
C GLY A 28 -17.98 -6.85 -0.32
N GLU A 29 -17.66 -7.13 0.94
CA GLU A 29 -17.48 -6.14 1.99
C GLU A 29 -16.06 -5.60 2.02
N TRP A 30 -15.92 -4.30 2.32
CA TRP A 30 -14.62 -3.65 2.46
C TRP A 30 -13.89 -4.16 3.71
N VAL A 31 -12.61 -4.49 3.55
CA VAL A 31 -11.74 -4.84 4.68
C VAL A 31 -10.84 -3.64 4.98
N THR A 32 -10.74 -3.26 6.25
CA THR A 32 -9.89 -2.14 6.66
C THR A 32 -8.42 -2.43 6.39
N ALA A 33 -7.63 -1.38 6.16
CA ALA A 33 -6.18 -1.51 5.94
C ALA A 33 -5.45 -1.93 7.21
N ASP A 34 -5.93 -1.46 8.37
CA ASP A 34 -5.47 -1.86 9.69
C ASP A 34 -6.68 -2.21 10.57
N GLY A 35 -6.51 -3.19 11.45
CA GLY A 35 -7.59 -3.77 12.23
C GLY A 35 -7.34 -5.23 12.61
N PRO A 36 -8.39 -5.97 13.02
CA PRO A 36 -8.26 -7.35 13.49
C PRO A 36 -7.74 -8.33 12.42
N ILE A 37 -7.97 -8.02 11.14
CA ILE A 37 -7.49 -8.78 10.00
C ILE A 37 -6.30 -8.02 9.40
N PRO A 38 -5.05 -8.38 9.72
CA PRO A 38 -3.90 -7.62 9.28
C PRO A 38 -3.78 -7.63 7.75
N PHE A 39 -3.26 -6.54 7.22
CA PHE A 39 -2.80 -6.47 5.83
C PHE A 39 -1.29 -6.62 5.81
N ILE A 40 -0.81 -7.80 5.39
CA ILE A 40 0.61 -8.13 5.28
C ILE A 40 0.96 -8.32 3.81
N MET A 41 1.99 -7.61 3.34
CA MET A 41 2.54 -7.70 1.99
C MET A 41 4.03 -8.03 2.11
N ASP A 42 4.40 -9.28 1.84
CA ASP A 42 5.81 -9.73 1.93
C ASP A 42 6.48 -9.35 3.27
N GLY A 43 5.79 -9.68 4.37
CA GLY A 43 6.22 -9.34 5.73
C GLY A 43 5.91 -7.91 6.17
N TRP A 44 5.66 -6.97 5.26
CA TRP A 44 5.27 -5.60 5.60
C TRP A 44 3.80 -5.53 6.05
N ARG A 45 3.59 -5.28 7.33
CA ARG A 45 2.28 -5.02 7.90
C ARG A 45 1.90 -3.55 7.71
N VAL A 46 0.71 -3.31 7.18
CA VAL A 46 0.08 -1.98 7.14
C VAL A 46 -0.44 -1.60 8.52
N VAL A 47 -0.10 -0.40 8.98
CA VAL A 47 -0.61 0.21 10.22
C VAL A 47 -1.18 1.59 9.88
N ALA A 48 -2.38 1.87 10.36
CA ALA A 48 -3.06 3.13 10.11
C ALA A 48 -2.50 4.26 10.98
N GLY A 49 -2.45 5.48 10.43
CA GLY A 49 -2.22 6.71 11.18
C GLY A 49 -3.52 7.32 11.68
N GLU A 50 -3.44 8.54 12.22
CA GLU A 50 -4.62 9.27 12.70
C GLU A 50 -5.55 9.69 11.55
N LYS A 51 -4.99 9.96 10.36
CA LYS A 51 -5.74 10.37 9.17
C LYS A 51 -5.35 9.58 7.93
N ALA A 52 -6.15 9.76 6.87
CA ALA A 52 -5.82 9.24 5.56
C ALA A 52 -4.41 9.71 5.14
N TYR A 53 -3.63 8.79 4.56
CA TYR A 53 -2.25 9.00 4.10
C TYR A 53 -1.18 9.20 5.18
N GLU A 54 -1.51 9.10 6.46
CA GLU A 54 -0.56 9.25 7.58
C GLU A 54 -0.13 7.90 8.20
N GLY A 55 -0.27 6.80 7.45
CA GLY A 55 0.04 5.45 7.92
C GLY A 55 1.52 5.07 7.85
N LYS A 56 1.80 3.80 8.12
CA LYS A 56 3.15 3.24 8.03
C LYS A 56 3.15 1.76 7.65
N LEU A 57 4.30 1.28 7.20
CA LEU A 57 4.59 -0.13 6.98
C LEU A 57 5.61 -0.60 8.02
N VAL A 58 5.35 -1.75 8.65
CA VAL A 58 6.20 -2.32 9.71
C VAL A 58 6.61 -3.74 9.32
N ARG A 59 7.90 -4.05 9.41
CA ARG A 59 8.45 -5.40 9.18
C ARG A 59 9.60 -5.63 10.17
N ASP A 60 9.41 -6.56 11.10
CA ASP A 60 10.34 -6.80 12.21
C ASP A 60 10.70 -5.49 12.95
N ASP A 61 11.97 -5.11 12.99
CA ASP A 61 12.45 -3.87 13.61
C ASP A 61 12.44 -2.67 12.63
N GLN A 62 11.92 -2.84 11.41
CA GLN A 62 11.86 -1.80 10.39
C GLN A 62 10.50 -1.10 10.37
N GLU A 63 10.54 0.23 10.27
CA GLU A 63 9.36 1.07 10.09
C GLU A 63 9.59 2.06 8.95
N ILE A 64 8.64 2.12 8.02
CA ILE A 64 8.62 3.08 6.91
C ILE A 64 7.35 3.92 7.05
N ILE A 65 7.52 5.20 7.34
CA ILE A 65 6.43 6.16 7.53
C ILE A 65 5.99 6.70 6.18
N ALA A 66 4.68 6.78 5.95
CA ALA A 66 4.13 7.34 4.73
C ALA A 66 4.50 8.82 4.58
N ASP A 67 4.84 9.21 3.35
CA ASP A 67 5.09 10.60 2.98
C ASP A 67 4.29 10.91 1.70
N PRO A 68 3.33 11.86 1.75
CA PRO A 68 2.52 12.22 0.58
C PRO A 68 3.32 12.77 -0.62
N LEU A 69 4.58 13.18 -0.40
CA LEU A 69 5.50 13.65 -1.43
C LEU A 69 6.47 12.55 -1.90
N SER A 70 6.31 11.31 -1.44
CA SER A 70 7.09 10.14 -1.85
C SER A 70 8.62 10.31 -1.69
N GLN A 71 9.03 10.92 -0.59
CA GLN A 71 10.44 11.10 -0.26
C GLN A 71 11.18 9.75 -0.19
N ALA A 72 12.48 9.73 -0.49
CA ALA A 72 13.25 8.50 -0.67
C ALA A 72 13.16 7.52 0.52
N TRP A 73 13.07 8.04 1.76
CA TRP A 73 12.94 7.24 2.97
C TRP A 73 11.57 6.57 3.16
N SER A 74 10.56 6.98 2.39
CA SER A 74 9.21 6.40 2.42
C SER A 74 9.00 5.29 1.40
N ASN A 75 10.04 4.93 0.63
CA ASN A 75 9.96 3.97 -0.46
C ASN A 75 10.47 2.59 -0.03
N ILE A 76 9.73 1.55 -0.42
CA ILE A 76 10.20 0.16 -0.40
C ILE A 76 10.47 -0.23 -1.84
N ILE A 77 11.70 -0.61 -2.12
CA ILE A 77 12.15 -1.00 -3.46
C ILE A 77 12.62 -2.45 -3.36
N ARG A 78 12.21 -3.26 -4.34
CA ARG A 78 12.71 -4.63 -4.50
C ARG A 78 14.22 -4.59 -4.73
N ASP A 79 14.98 -5.39 -3.97
CA ASP A 79 16.41 -5.55 -4.21
C ASP A 79 16.65 -6.24 -5.56
N GLU A 80 17.73 -5.90 -6.25
CA GLU A 80 18.11 -6.55 -7.52
C GLU A 80 18.37 -8.05 -7.36
N ASN A 81 18.63 -8.50 -6.13
CA ASN A 81 18.96 -9.88 -5.79
C ASN A 81 17.75 -10.71 -5.29
N GLU A 82 16.55 -10.13 -5.21
CA GLU A 82 15.27 -10.81 -4.94
C GLU A 82 14.44 -11.03 -6.21
#